data_AF-A0A7C1MAA0-F1
#
_entry.id   AF-A0A7C1MAA0-F1
#
_cell.length_a   1.000
_cell.length_b   1.000
_cell.length_c   1.000
_cell.angle_alpha   90.00
_cell.angle_beta   90.00
_cell.angle_gamma   90.00
#
_symmetry.space_group_name_H-M   'P 1'
#
loop_
_entity.id
_entity.type
_entity.pdbx_description
1 polymer ?
#
loop_
_entity_poly.entity_id
_entity_poly.type
_entity_poly.pdbx_seq_one_letter_code
_entity_poly.pdbx_strand_id
1 'polypeptide(L)'
;MVSAISGIDLNKLQCRGLSSSRHRKIALFSTLSIWGGTGYLLVKLALLLEASGLADEVGLALASTILVHFIVTGQCVVQAIARTLVDKTPVGILYRRDKAVLSMARAQLLDLADKIAFEELQSYAKINPAVAVAAAEVIAHQNAGDLQQWLSAPQNLKAMANHVYQLALVEEAIKAGDYPRP
;
A
#
# COMPACT_ATOMS: atom_id res chain seq x y z
N MET A 1 -21.01 4.57 -27.98
CA MET A 1 -20.36 4.73 -26.67
C MET A 1 -19.16 3.81 -26.60
N VAL A 2 -17.96 4.36 -26.54
CA VAL A 2 -16.77 3.60 -26.12
C VAL A 2 -16.94 3.43 -24.62
N SER A 3 -16.97 2.19 -24.13
CA SER A 3 -17.12 1.90 -22.70
C SER A 3 -15.96 2.54 -21.95
N ALA A 4 -16.24 3.43 -20.99
CA ALA A 4 -15.20 4.13 -20.23
C ALA A 4 -14.33 3.11 -19.45
N ILE A 5 -14.84 1.89 -19.28
CA ILE A 5 -14.26 0.80 -18.51
C ILE A 5 -13.55 -0.24 -19.40
N SER A 6 -13.61 -0.14 -20.75
CA SER A 6 -13.09 -1.18 -21.66
C SER A 6 -11.57 -1.38 -21.69
N GLY A 7 -10.82 -0.72 -20.80
CA GLY A 7 -9.38 -0.94 -20.59
C GLY A 7 -9.01 -1.25 -19.14
N ILE A 8 -9.99 -1.39 -18.24
CA ILE A 8 -9.72 -1.52 -16.81
C ILE A 8 -9.75 -2.99 -16.37
N ASP A 9 -8.68 -3.40 -15.70
CA ASP A 9 -8.63 -4.69 -15.04
C ASP A 9 -9.34 -4.60 -13.68
N LEU A 10 -10.62 -4.98 -13.66
CA LEU A 10 -11.45 -5.03 -12.45
C LEU A 10 -10.80 -5.83 -11.31
N ASN A 11 -9.93 -6.80 -11.59
CA ASN A 11 -9.21 -7.53 -10.55
C ASN A 11 -8.20 -6.63 -9.82
N LYS A 12 -7.56 -5.69 -10.54
CA LYS A 12 -6.61 -4.73 -9.96
C LYS A 12 -7.33 -3.68 -9.12
N LEU A 13 -8.52 -3.23 -9.57
CA LEU A 13 -9.38 -2.33 -8.80
C LEU A 13 -9.92 -2.94 -7.51
N GLN A 14 -10.28 -4.22 -7.54
CA GLN A 14 -10.66 -4.98 -6.34
C GLN A 14 -9.49 -5.24 -5.38
N CYS A 15 -8.29 -4.70 -5.69
CA CYS A 15 -7.07 -4.91 -4.93
C CYS A 15 -6.77 -6.41 -4.70
N ARG A 16 -7.08 -7.24 -5.70
CA ARG A 16 -6.89 -8.69 -5.66
C ARG A 16 -5.38 -8.96 -5.58
N GLY A 17 -4.91 -9.40 -4.42
CA GLY A 17 -3.48 -9.50 -4.10
C GLY A 17 -3.05 -8.79 -2.82
N LEU A 18 -3.95 -7.98 -2.22
CA LEU A 18 -3.76 -7.51 -0.84
C LEU A 18 -3.62 -8.70 0.11
N SER A 19 -2.67 -8.58 1.03
CA SER A 19 -2.50 -9.56 2.08
C SER A 19 -3.78 -9.69 2.94
N SER A 20 -4.20 -10.93 3.18
CA SER A 20 -5.33 -11.18 4.07
C SER A 20 -4.95 -10.90 5.52
N SER A 21 -5.96 -10.70 6.38
CA SER A 21 -5.76 -10.53 7.84
C SER A 21 -4.90 -11.66 8.45
N ARG A 22 -5.07 -12.89 7.96
CA ARG A 22 -4.25 -14.05 8.39
C ARG A 22 -2.78 -13.89 8.01
N HIS A 23 -2.47 -13.46 6.78
CA HIS A 23 -1.10 -13.22 6.34
C HIS A 23 -0.43 -12.10 7.14
N ARG A 24 -1.17 -11.02 7.43
CA ARG A 24 -0.68 -9.90 8.27
C ARG A 24 -0.33 -10.37 9.68
N LYS A 25 -1.19 -11.17 10.31
CA LYS A 25 -0.94 -11.75 11.64
C LYS A 25 0.28 -12.68 11.65
N ILE A 26 0.43 -13.52 10.64
CA ILE A 26 1.60 -14.42 10.51
C ILE A 26 2.88 -13.60 10.31
N ALA A 27 2.85 -12.57 9.46
CA ALA A 27 4.00 -11.70 9.24
C ALA A 27 4.39 -10.95 10.53
N LEU A 28 3.40 -10.43 11.27
CA LEU A 28 3.63 -9.77 12.56
C LEU A 28 4.27 -10.73 13.56
N PHE A 29 3.67 -11.91 13.74
CA PHE A 29 4.16 -12.91 14.69
C PHE A 29 5.58 -13.35 14.34
N SER A 30 5.83 -13.72 13.09
CA SER A 30 7.17 -14.11 12.62
C SER A 30 8.20 -13.00 12.80
N THR A 31 7.83 -11.74 12.55
CA THR A 31 8.72 -10.59 12.78
C THR A 31 9.04 -10.45 14.26
N LEU A 32 8.03 -10.52 15.14
CA LEU A 32 8.24 -10.48 16.59
C LEU A 32 9.10 -11.65 17.08
N SER A 33 8.88 -12.87 16.58
CA SER A 33 9.68 -14.04 16.94
C SER A 33 11.13 -13.90 16.50
N ILE A 34 11.40 -13.37 15.30
CA ILE A 34 12.76 -13.10 14.82
C ILE A 34 13.43 -12.10 15.76
N TRP A 35 12.79 -10.96 16.05
CA TRP A 35 13.37 -9.95 16.94
C TRP A 35 13.59 -10.46 18.36
N GLY A 36 12.61 -11.18 18.92
CA GLY A 36 12.73 -11.79 20.25
C GLY A 36 13.86 -12.83 20.30
N GLY A 37 13.98 -13.67 19.29
CA GLY A 37 15.04 -14.67 19.18
C GLY A 37 16.42 -14.05 19.01
N THR A 38 16.57 -13.07 18.11
CA THR A 38 17.83 -12.35 17.92
C THR A 38 18.22 -11.58 19.17
N GLY A 39 17.28 -10.90 19.84
CA GLY A 39 17.54 -10.20 21.09
C GLY A 39 18.02 -11.15 22.20
N TYR A 40 17.36 -12.29 22.36
CA TYR A 40 17.78 -13.31 23.32
C TYR A 40 19.19 -13.85 23.03
N LEU A 41 19.49 -14.14 21.76
CA LEU A 41 20.83 -14.58 21.33
C LEU A 41 21.89 -13.52 21.61
N LEU A 42 21.61 -12.24 21.33
CA LEU A 42 22.54 -11.14 21.61
C LEU A 42 22.81 -10.99 23.10
N VAL A 43 21.79 -11.12 23.96
CA VAL A 43 21.98 -11.11 25.42
C VAL A 43 22.85 -12.28 25.87
N LYS A 44 22.60 -13.50 25.35
CA LYS A 44 23.43 -14.66 25.67
C LYS A 44 24.87 -14.50 25.19
N LEU A 45 25.07 -13.94 24.01
CA LEU A 45 26.39 -13.66 23.47
C LEU A 45 27.13 -12.62 24.34
N ALA A 46 26.44 -11.56 24.76
CA ALA A 46 27.02 -10.55 25.64
C ALA A 46 27.48 -11.15 26.97
N LEU A 47 26.64 -11.98 27.61
CA LEU A 47 27.01 -12.69 28.83
C LEU A 47 28.20 -13.64 28.65
N LEU A 48 28.30 -14.32 27.49
CA LEU A 48 29.42 -15.19 27.17
C LEU A 48 30.72 -14.39 26.96
N LEU A 49 30.64 -13.22 26.32
CA LEU A 49 31.77 -12.32 26.12
C LEU A 49 32.26 -11.70 27.42
N GLU A 50 31.33 -11.37 28.32
CA GLU A 50 31.65 -10.91 29.67
C GLU A 50 32.33 -12.01 30.47
N ALA A 51 31.78 -13.23 30.43
CA ALA A 51 32.37 -14.39 31.11
C ALA A 51 33.75 -14.79 30.57
N SER A 52 34.05 -14.52 29.31
CA SER A 52 35.37 -14.77 28.70
C SER A 52 36.37 -13.62 28.91
N GLY A 53 35.95 -12.50 29.51
CA GLY A 53 36.78 -11.31 29.68
C GLY A 53 37.07 -10.55 28.38
N LEU A 54 36.40 -10.89 27.27
CA LEU A 54 36.60 -10.29 25.95
C LEU A 54 35.63 -9.14 25.66
N ALA A 55 34.71 -8.83 26.59
CA ALA A 55 33.69 -7.81 26.39
C ALA A 55 34.26 -6.44 26.01
N ASP A 56 35.35 -6.02 26.67
CA ASP A 56 35.96 -4.71 26.44
C ASP A 56 36.65 -4.64 25.06
N GLU A 57 37.40 -5.68 24.69
CA GLU A 57 38.09 -5.74 23.38
C GLU A 57 37.09 -5.75 22.23
N VAL A 58 36.04 -6.57 22.33
CA VAL A 58 34.98 -6.66 21.32
C VAL A 58 34.16 -5.37 21.27
N GLY A 59 33.84 -4.79 22.43
CA GLY A 59 33.13 -3.51 22.53
C GLY A 59 33.90 -2.37 21.87
N LEU A 60 35.21 -2.27 22.14
CA LEU A 60 36.09 -1.27 21.54
C LEU A 60 36.20 -1.45 20.02
N ALA A 61 36.35 -2.69 19.53
CA ALA A 61 36.40 -2.99 18.11
C ALA A 61 35.09 -2.61 17.39
N LEU A 62 33.94 -2.91 18.00
CA LEU A 62 32.62 -2.54 17.47
C LEU A 62 32.43 -1.02 17.44
N ALA A 63 32.73 -0.32 18.53
CA ALA A 63 32.63 1.13 18.60
C ALA A 63 33.52 1.82 17.55
N SER A 64 34.76 1.35 17.41
CA SER A 64 35.72 1.85 16.41
C SER A 64 35.20 1.64 14.99
N THR A 65 34.64 0.46 14.70
CA THR A 65 34.05 0.15 13.39
C THR A 65 32.84 1.04 13.08
N ILE A 66 31.98 1.30 14.08
CA ILE A 66 30.82 2.18 13.93
C ILE A 66 31.27 3.62 13.63
N LEU A 67 32.28 4.11 14.34
CA LEU A 67 32.88 5.43 14.13
C LEU A 67 33.49 5.57 12.74
N VAL A 68 34.31 4.60 12.31
CA VAL A 68 34.91 4.59 10.97
C VAL A 68 33.82 4.59 9.90
N HIS A 69 32.79 3.75 10.05
CA HIS A 69 31.69 3.74 9.09
C HIS A 69 30.97 5.09 9.04
N PHE A 70 30.68 5.69 10.20
CA PHE A 70 30.02 6.99 10.26
C PHE A 70 30.84 8.09 9.57
N ILE A 71 32.16 8.10 9.77
CA ILE A 71 33.07 9.06 9.13
C ILE A 71 33.06 8.89 7.60
N VAL A 72 33.07 7.64 7.11
CA VAL A 72 33.13 7.34 5.67
C VAL A 72 31.80 7.60 4.96
N THR A 73 30.67 7.23 5.57
CA THR A 73 29.36 7.26 4.90
C THR A 73 28.48 8.44 5.29
N GLY A 74 28.83 9.16 6.37
CA GLY A 74 27.97 10.18 6.99
C GLY A 74 26.69 9.63 7.60
N GLN A 75 26.54 8.30 7.69
CA GLN A 75 25.33 7.64 8.16
C GLN A 75 25.61 6.76 9.38
N CYS A 76 24.67 6.75 10.32
CA CYS A 76 24.76 5.87 11.48
C CYS A 76 24.55 4.41 11.05
N VAL A 77 25.51 3.53 11.35
CA VAL A 77 25.44 2.08 11.07
C VAL A 77 24.13 1.48 11.57
N VAL A 78 23.73 1.85 12.79
CA VAL A 78 22.50 1.33 13.42
C VAL A 78 21.27 1.72 12.60
N GLN A 79 21.24 2.94 12.06
CA GLN A 79 20.14 3.39 11.20
C GLN A 79 20.12 2.64 9.86
N ALA A 80 21.28 2.43 9.24
CA ALA A 80 21.38 1.68 7.98
C ALA A 80 20.95 0.21 8.16
N ILE A 81 21.41 -0.42 9.24
CA ILE A 81 21.01 -1.78 9.64
C ILE A 81 19.50 -1.83 9.91
N ALA A 82 18.95 -0.87 10.66
CA ALA A 82 17.52 -0.82 10.96
C ALA A 82 16.66 -0.70 9.70
N ARG A 83 17.02 0.17 8.74
CA ARG A 83 16.30 0.30 7.46
C ARG A 83 16.34 -1.01 6.67
N THR A 84 17.52 -1.61 6.58
CA THR A 84 17.71 -2.89 5.88
C THR A 84 16.91 -4.02 6.53
N LEU A 85 16.91 -4.08 7.86
CA LEU A 85 16.15 -5.07 8.63
C LEU A 85 14.65 -4.89 8.41
N VAL A 86 14.13 -3.66 8.53
CA VAL A 86 12.72 -3.37 8.27
C VAL A 86 12.34 -3.85 6.88
N ASP A 87 13.15 -3.57 5.85
CA ASP A 87 12.86 -4.02 4.49
C ASP A 87 12.84 -5.54 4.33
N LYS A 88 13.71 -6.26 5.03
CA LYS A 88 13.83 -7.72 4.90
C LYS A 88 12.87 -8.49 5.81
N THR A 89 12.27 -7.85 6.82
CA THR A 89 11.30 -8.52 7.69
C THR A 89 10.06 -8.99 6.93
N PRO A 90 9.41 -10.08 7.37
CA PRO A 90 8.15 -10.53 6.80
C PRO A 90 7.08 -9.43 6.73
N VAL A 91 7.00 -8.57 7.76
CA VAL A 91 6.11 -7.39 7.75
C VAL A 91 6.51 -6.38 6.68
N GLY A 92 7.80 -6.03 6.57
CA GLY A 92 8.26 -5.07 5.58
C GLY A 92 8.07 -5.53 4.12
N ILE A 93 8.30 -6.83 3.85
CA ILE A 93 8.03 -7.41 2.53
C ILE A 93 6.54 -7.33 2.21
N LEU A 94 5.69 -7.73 3.17
CA LEU A 94 4.24 -7.75 2.99
C LEU A 94 3.68 -6.33 2.84
N TYR A 95 4.19 -5.37 3.61
CA TYR A 95 3.82 -3.96 3.48
C TYR A 95 4.18 -3.39 2.10
N ARG A 96 5.38 -3.68 1.57
CA ARG A 96 5.79 -3.21 0.25
C ARG A 96 4.95 -3.80 -0.88
N ARG A 97 4.60 -5.09 -0.79
CA ARG A 97 3.69 -5.74 -1.75
C ARG A 97 2.31 -5.10 -1.71
N ASP A 98 1.72 -4.94 -0.53
CA ASP A 98 0.41 -4.28 -0.38
C ASP A 98 0.45 -2.85 -0.90
N LYS A 99 1.51 -2.09 -0.60
CA LYS A 99 1.71 -0.72 -1.09
C LYS A 99 1.80 -0.67 -2.62
N ALA A 100 2.50 -1.62 -3.25
CA ALA A 100 2.60 -1.70 -4.71
C ALA A 100 1.22 -1.94 -5.35
N VAL A 101 0.44 -2.89 -4.83
CA VAL A 101 -0.92 -3.17 -5.30
C VAL A 101 -1.81 -1.93 -5.18
N LEU A 102 -1.77 -1.24 -4.04
CA LEU A 102 -2.54 0.00 -3.83
C LEU A 102 -2.09 1.13 -4.76
N SER A 103 -0.79 1.27 -5.02
CA SER A 103 -0.27 2.29 -5.93
C SER A 103 -0.71 2.06 -7.38
N MET A 104 -0.76 0.79 -7.82
CA MET A 104 -1.27 0.42 -9.14
C MET A 104 -2.77 0.69 -9.25
N ALA A 105 -3.56 0.31 -8.24
CA ALA A 105 -4.99 0.59 -8.20
C ALA A 105 -5.26 2.11 -8.25
N ARG A 106 -4.50 2.90 -7.49
CA ARG A 106 -4.60 4.37 -7.52
C ARG A 106 -4.28 4.96 -8.88
N ALA A 107 -3.24 4.48 -9.56
CA ALA A 107 -2.88 4.96 -10.89
C ALA A 107 -4.00 4.69 -11.91
N GLN A 108 -4.60 3.50 -11.88
CA GLN A 108 -5.74 3.17 -12.75
C GLN A 108 -6.99 3.99 -12.43
N LEU A 109 -7.25 4.26 -11.15
CA LEU A 109 -8.37 5.09 -10.73
C LEU A 109 -8.22 6.55 -11.14
N LEU A 110 -7.00 7.10 -11.07
CA LEU A 110 -6.71 8.45 -11.56
C LEU A 110 -6.87 8.55 -13.08
N ASP A 111 -6.29 7.61 -13.83
CA ASP A 111 -6.43 7.55 -15.29
C ASP A 111 -7.89 7.42 -15.73
N LEU A 112 -8.72 6.72 -14.96
CA LEU A 112 -10.15 6.64 -15.23
C LEU A 112 -10.89 7.94 -14.90
N ALA A 113 -10.57 8.57 -13.77
CA ALA A 113 -11.20 9.84 -13.37
C ALA A 113 -10.97 10.94 -14.43
N ASP A 114 -9.82 10.92 -15.11
CA ASP A 114 -9.53 11.85 -16.20
C ASP A 114 -10.28 11.54 -17.50
N LYS A 115 -10.78 10.31 -17.67
CA LYS A 115 -11.45 9.85 -18.90
C LYS A 115 -12.97 9.88 -18.83
N ILE A 116 -13.56 9.81 -17.65
CA ILE A 116 -15.03 9.81 -17.50
C ILE A 116 -15.55 11.23 -17.69
N ALA A 117 -16.36 11.44 -18.72
CA ALA A 117 -17.06 12.70 -18.94
C ALA A 117 -18.25 12.87 -17.98
N PHE A 118 -18.43 14.07 -17.43
CA PHE A 118 -19.50 14.42 -16.49
C PHE A 118 -20.92 14.11 -17.02
N GLU A 119 -21.11 14.26 -18.33
CA GLU A 119 -22.38 14.06 -19.01
C GLU A 119 -22.80 12.58 -19.03
N GLU A 120 -21.83 11.66 -19.10
CA GLU A 120 -22.08 10.21 -19.07
C GLU A 120 -22.49 9.74 -17.66
N LEU A 121 -21.92 10.36 -16.61
CA LEU A 121 -22.24 10.05 -15.21
C LEU A 121 -23.68 10.40 -14.83
N GLN A 122 -24.25 11.48 -15.38
CA GLN A 122 -25.66 11.83 -15.13
C GLN A 122 -26.64 10.81 -15.71
N SER A 123 -26.29 10.22 -16.86
CA SER A 123 -27.08 9.15 -17.47
C SER A 123 -27.01 7.86 -16.67
N TYR A 124 -25.83 7.51 -16.15
CA TYR A 124 -25.66 6.34 -15.26
C TYR A 124 -26.31 6.53 -13.89
N ALA A 125 -26.36 7.76 -13.37
CA ALA A 125 -27.05 8.11 -12.13
C ALA A 125 -28.56 7.81 -12.16
N LYS A 126 -29.20 7.86 -13.34
CA LYS A 126 -30.62 7.50 -13.50
C LYS A 126 -30.89 6.00 -13.30
N ILE A 127 -29.88 5.16 -13.54
CA ILE A 127 -29.97 3.69 -13.41
C ILE A 127 -29.53 3.26 -12.01
N ASN A 128 -28.47 3.88 -11.48
CA ASN A 128 -28.00 3.64 -10.12
C ASN A 128 -27.67 4.97 -9.43
N PRO A 129 -28.52 5.46 -8.50
CA PRO A 129 -28.30 6.75 -7.84
C PRO A 129 -27.04 6.77 -6.96
N ALA A 130 -26.51 5.61 -6.55
CA ALA A 130 -25.23 5.54 -5.84
C ALA A 130 -24.05 6.04 -6.70
N VAL A 131 -24.16 5.95 -8.03
CA VAL A 131 -23.18 6.49 -8.98
C VAL A 131 -23.17 8.01 -8.96
N ALA A 132 -24.30 8.67 -8.71
CA ALA A 132 -24.40 10.13 -8.67
C ALA A 132 -23.65 10.74 -7.49
N VAL A 133 -23.85 10.16 -6.30
CA VAL A 133 -23.20 10.59 -5.06
C VAL A 133 -21.69 10.37 -5.16
N ALA A 134 -21.29 9.21 -5.67
CA ALA A 134 -19.91 8.84 -5.95
C ALA A 134 -19.23 9.80 -6.93
N ALA A 135 -19.89 10.09 -8.05
CA ALA A 135 -19.39 11.01 -9.06
C ALA A 135 -19.16 12.40 -8.49
N ALA A 136 -20.12 12.93 -7.73
CA ALA A 136 -20.04 14.26 -7.16
C ALA A 136 -18.82 14.45 -6.24
N GLU A 137 -18.51 13.45 -5.41
CA GLU A 137 -17.35 13.49 -4.51
C GLU A 137 -16.02 13.46 -5.28
N VAL A 138 -15.91 12.59 -6.30
CA VAL A 138 -14.72 12.51 -7.16
C VAL A 138 -14.50 13.81 -7.93
N ILE A 139 -15.58 14.37 -8.50
CA ILE A 139 -15.54 15.61 -9.27
C ILE A 139 -15.20 16.80 -8.37
N ALA A 140 -15.72 16.85 -7.14
CA ALA A 140 -15.38 17.90 -6.19
C ALA A 140 -13.87 17.95 -5.94
N HIS A 141 -13.26 16.78 -5.72
CA HIS A 141 -11.81 16.67 -5.49
C HIS A 141 -10.98 16.85 -6.77
N GLN A 142 -11.52 16.49 -7.94
CA GLN A 142 -10.86 16.74 -9.23
C GLN A 142 -10.84 18.23 -9.55
N ASN A 143 -11.96 18.94 -9.34
CA ASN A 143 -12.08 20.38 -9.53
C ASN A 143 -11.23 21.17 -8.51
N ALA A 144 -11.08 20.65 -7.29
CA ALA A 144 -10.18 21.22 -6.29
C ALA A 144 -8.70 20.94 -6.57
N GLY A 145 -8.38 20.06 -7.52
CA GLY A 145 -7.01 19.65 -7.84
C GLY A 145 -6.34 18.79 -6.77
N ASP A 146 -7.10 18.32 -5.77
CA ASP A 146 -6.58 17.55 -4.63
C ASP A 146 -6.89 16.05 -4.72
N LEU A 147 -7.54 15.58 -5.80
CA LEU A 147 -7.93 14.18 -6.01
C LEU A 147 -6.79 13.19 -5.74
N GLN A 148 -5.59 13.49 -6.23
CA GLN A 148 -4.43 12.65 -5.95
C GLN A 148 -4.16 12.58 -4.45
N GLN A 149 -4.10 13.72 -3.74
CA GLN A 149 -3.87 13.75 -2.30
C GLN A 149 -5.01 13.06 -1.53
N TRP A 150 -6.26 13.23 -1.95
CA TRP A 150 -7.42 12.58 -1.35
C TRP A 150 -7.35 11.05 -1.48
N LEU A 151 -6.95 10.52 -2.64
CA LEU A 151 -6.72 9.09 -2.87
C LEU A 151 -5.47 8.52 -2.17
N SER A 152 -4.67 9.35 -1.48
CA SER A 152 -3.58 8.84 -0.66
C SER A 152 -4.08 8.12 0.61
N ALA A 153 -5.28 8.45 1.07
CA ALA A 153 -5.93 7.74 2.17
C ALA A 153 -6.50 6.40 1.69
N PRO A 154 -6.18 5.26 2.33
CA PRO A 154 -6.68 3.94 1.93
C PRO A 154 -8.21 3.81 1.92
N GLN A 155 -8.88 4.59 2.78
CA GLN A 155 -10.34 4.60 2.90
C GLN A 155 -10.98 5.20 1.65
N ASN A 156 -10.44 6.33 1.19
CA ASN A 156 -10.90 7.05 0.00
C ASN A 156 -10.56 6.25 -1.27
N LEU A 157 -9.40 5.59 -1.31
CA LEU A 157 -9.06 4.68 -2.40
C LEU A 157 -10.07 3.53 -2.53
N LYS A 158 -10.51 2.96 -1.40
CA LYS A 158 -11.54 1.91 -1.38
C LYS A 158 -12.90 2.45 -1.82
N ALA A 159 -13.29 3.64 -1.37
CA ALA A 159 -14.52 4.29 -1.79
C ALA A 159 -14.53 4.49 -3.32
N MET A 160 -13.45 5.05 -3.85
CA MET A 160 -13.25 5.26 -5.28
C MET A 160 -13.28 3.95 -6.09
N ALA A 161 -12.60 2.89 -5.62
CA ALA A 161 -12.67 1.58 -6.26
C ALA A 161 -14.11 1.02 -6.30
N ASN A 162 -14.88 1.21 -5.22
CA ASN A 162 -16.28 0.81 -5.18
C ASN A 162 -17.14 1.63 -6.17
N HIS A 163 -16.85 2.92 -6.32
CA HIS A 163 -17.54 3.77 -7.29
C HIS A 163 -17.35 3.31 -8.73
N VAL A 164 -16.11 2.97 -9.10
CA VAL A 164 -15.82 2.41 -10.42
C VAL A 164 -16.48 1.05 -10.62
N TYR A 165 -16.57 0.22 -9.59
CA TYR A 165 -17.31 -1.04 -9.65
C TYR A 165 -18.81 -0.83 -9.88
N GLN A 166 -19.43 0.14 -9.20
CA GLN A 166 -20.84 0.47 -9.43
C GLN A 166 -21.09 0.98 -10.86
N LEU A 167 -20.16 1.77 -11.41
CA LEU A 167 -20.19 2.18 -12.82
C LEU A 167 -20.08 0.98 -13.77
N ALA A 168 -19.20 0.03 -13.48
CA ALA A 168 -19.03 -1.19 -14.28
C ALA A 168 -20.31 -2.03 -14.33
N LEU A 169 -20.99 -2.20 -13.19
CA LEU A 169 -22.26 -2.91 -13.13
C LEU A 169 -23.34 -2.25 -13.98
N VAL A 170 -23.41 -0.92 -13.98
CA VAL A 170 -24.36 -0.16 -14.80
C VAL A 170 -24.03 -0.31 -16.29
N GLU A 171 -22.75 -0.23 -16.68
CA GLU A 171 -22.35 -0.46 -18.07
C GLU A 171 -22.65 -1.90 -18.54
N GLU A 172 -22.44 -2.90 -17.69
CA GLU A 172 -22.78 -4.30 -18.00
C GLU A 172 -24.30 -4.48 -18.18
N ALA A 173 -25.12 -3.90 -17.29
CA ALA A 173 -26.57 -3.96 -17.40
C ALA A 173 -27.09 -3.30 -18.70
N ILE A 174 -26.51 -2.15 -19.10
CA ILE A 174 -26.84 -1.49 -20.37
C ILE A 174 -26.42 -2.35 -21.57
N LYS A 175 -25.26 -3.01 -21.51
CA LYS A 175 -24.77 -3.91 -22.57
C LYS A 175 -25.62 -5.17 -22.68
N ALA A 176 -26.08 -5.71 -21.56
CA ALA A 176 -26.98 -6.88 -21.50
C ALA A 176 -28.39 -6.57 -22.04
N GLY A 177 -28.74 -5.28 -22.17
CA GLY A 177 -30.06 -4.84 -22.63
C GLY A 177 -31.11 -4.80 -21.51
N ASP A 178 -30.70 -4.95 -20.25
CA ASP A 178 -31.59 -4.94 -19.08
C ASP A 178 -32.14 -3.54 -18.78
N TYR A 179 -31.54 -2.49 -19.35
CA TYR A 179 -31.98 -1.10 -19.22
C TYR A 179 -31.90 -0.37 -20.58
N PRO A 180 -32.81 0.59 -20.84
CA PRO A 180 -32.75 1.41 -22.05
C PRO A 180 -31.42 2.18 -22.08
N ARG A 181 -30.81 2.22 -23.27
CA ARG A 181 -29.62 3.04 -23.48
C ARG A 181 -30.00 4.51 -23.27
N PRO A 182 -29.21 5.27 -22.50
CA PRO A 182 -29.41 6.71 -22.37
C PRO A 182 -29.23 7.43 -23.71
#